data_AF-A0A7C7V4B3-F1
#
_entry.id   AF-A0A7C7V4B3-F1
#
_cell.length_a   1.000
_cell.length_b   1.000
_cell.length_c   1.000
_cell.angle_alpha   90.00
_cell.angle_beta   90.00
_cell.angle_gamma   90.00
#
_symmetry.space_group_name_H-M   'P 1'
#
loop_
_entity.id
_entity.type
_entity.pdbx_description
1 polymer ?
#
loop_
_entity_poly.entity_id
_entity_poly.type
_entity_poly.pdbx_seq_one_letter_code
_entity_poly.pdbx_strand_id
1 'polypeptide(L)'
;MLIVGDIPAMGSMRFRFPPGRVTAEMAEQAYLTGFDRIPWEVRPQLNEGELVLVRSCSDSAALHIPWHVEGHGLVTLSTGTLMERDEPYHLPLELARGKLCQLRNQLAEWEMMGVKVPEDVTVKLQEAMRCFSRCVALDHGSAESVAMAEQAIRLTLDSAFQLAASYSQQALGTRRQAADRFPVLLGADLGETVPDERATASFSEAFDTANVPVLWREIEQDQEQYCWDIPDRQIAWCQQNGL
;
A
#
# COMPACT_ATOMS: atom_id res chain seq x y z
N MET A 1 33.30 -26.32 -26.94
CA MET A 1 31.85 -26.28 -27.25
C MET A 1 31.17 -27.23 -26.29
N LEU A 2 30.92 -26.76 -25.06
CA LEU A 2 30.18 -27.49 -24.04
C LEU A 2 28.74 -26.98 -24.13
N ILE A 3 27.82 -27.88 -24.44
CA ILE A 3 26.39 -27.65 -24.34
C ILE A 3 26.11 -27.50 -22.84
N VAL A 4 25.88 -26.27 -22.39
CA VAL A 4 25.32 -26.00 -21.07
C VAL A 4 23.87 -26.45 -21.17
N GLY A 5 23.58 -27.63 -20.60
CA GLY A 5 22.20 -28.09 -20.44
C GLY A 5 21.47 -27.13 -19.51
N ASP A 6 20.27 -26.70 -19.90
CA ASP A 6 19.34 -25.97 -19.06
C ASP A 6 19.11 -26.77 -17.78
N ILE A 7 19.59 -26.24 -16.66
CA ILE A 7 19.14 -26.65 -15.34
C ILE A 7 17.69 -26.17 -15.27
N PRO A 8 16.67 -27.03 -15.04
CA PRO A 8 15.33 -26.55 -14.78
C PRO A 8 15.44 -25.65 -13.56
N ALA A 9 15.26 -24.34 -13.76
CA ALA A 9 15.32 -23.38 -12.68
C ALA A 9 14.12 -23.66 -11.77
N MET A 10 14.34 -24.46 -10.74
CA MET A 10 13.38 -24.73 -9.68
C MET A 10 12.86 -23.37 -9.18
N GLY A 11 11.56 -23.10 -9.30
CA GLY A 11 11.01 -21.80 -8.91
C GLY A 11 10.94 -20.77 -10.03
N SER A 12 10.46 -21.13 -11.22
CA SER A 12 10.25 -20.16 -12.32
C SER A 12 8.77 -19.75 -12.44
N MET A 13 8.50 -18.49 -12.74
CA MET A 13 7.17 -18.01 -13.13
C MET A 13 7.26 -17.14 -14.36
N ARG A 14 6.43 -17.44 -15.37
CA ARG A 14 6.48 -16.82 -16.69
C ARG A 14 5.20 -16.06 -16.97
N PHE A 15 5.33 -14.84 -17.48
CA PHE A 15 4.21 -13.93 -17.72
C PHE A 15 4.32 -13.32 -19.11
N ARG A 16 3.32 -13.57 -19.96
CA ARG A 16 3.17 -12.91 -21.27
C ARG A 16 2.47 -11.58 -21.13
N PHE A 17 2.96 -10.58 -21.86
CA PHE A 17 2.39 -9.24 -21.87
C PHE A 17 2.39 -8.62 -23.27
N PRO A 18 1.50 -7.65 -23.57
CA PRO A 18 1.47 -6.97 -24.86
C PRO A 18 2.74 -6.13 -25.11
N PRO A 19 3.18 -5.96 -26.37
CA PRO A 19 4.36 -5.17 -26.69
C PRO A 19 4.34 -3.77 -26.07
N GLY A 20 5.48 -3.35 -25.49
CA GLY A 20 5.64 -2.03 -24.88
C GLY A 20 4.96 -1.82 -23.52
N ARG A 21 4.31 -2.86 -22.94
CA ARG A 21 3.64 -2.73 -21.63
C ARG A 21 4.56 -2.90 -20.43
N VAL A 22 5.65 -3.64 -20.57
CA VAL A 22 6.65 -3.87 -19.50
C VAL A 22 8.01 -3.39 -19.98
N THR A 23 8.62 -2.48 -19.22
CA THR A 23 10.00 -2.01 -19.45
C THR A 23 11.00 -2.77 -18.58
N ALA A 24 12.29 -2.64 -18.88
CA ALA A 24 13.35 -3.21 -18.04
C ALA A 24 13.27 -2.70 -16.59
N GLU A 25 13.05 -1.40 -16.40
CA GLU A 25 12.89 -0.78 -15.08
C GLU A 25 11.69 -1.36 -14.31
N MET A 26 10.54 -1.56 -14.98
CA MET A 26 9.36 -2.17 -14.35
C MET A 26 9.64 -3.63 -13.95
N ALA A 27 10.41 -4.36 -14.76
CA ALA A 27 10.82 -5.74 -14.46
C ALA A 27 11.78 -5.81 -13.26
N GLU A 28 12.70 -4.86 -13.12
CA GLU A 28 13.60 -4.74 -11.96
C GLU A 28 12.87 -4.42 -10.66
N GLN A 29 11.74 -3.70 -10.74
CA GLN A 29 10.89 -3.39 -9.58
C GLN A 29 9.87 -4.51 -9.25
N ALA A 30 9.79 -5.55 -10.09
CA ALA A 30 8.86 -6.65 -9.88
C ALA A 30 9.35 -7.57 -8.76
N TYR A 31 8.43 -8.01 -7.90
CA TYR A 31 8.73 -8.98 -6.83
C TYR A 31 7.60 -9.99 -6.64
N LEU A 32 7.95 -11.12 -6.03
CA LEU A 32 7.00 -12.16 -5.67
C LEU A 32 6.77 -12.18 -4.16
N THR A 33 5.56 -12.54 -3.73
CA THR A 33 5.25 -12.79 -2.31
C THR A 33 4.56 -14.13 -2.12
N GLY A 34 4.93 -14.83 -1.05
CA GLY A 34 4.24 -16.04 -0.59
C GLY A 34 2.96 -15.75 0.19
N PHE A 35 2.46 -16.77 0.89
CA PHE A 35 1.27 -16.65 1.74
C PHE A 35 1.47 -15.67 2.92
N ASP A 36 2.71 -15.55 3.39
CA ASP A 36 3.14 -14.66 4.47
C ASP A 36 3.24 -13.19 4.05
N ARG A 37 3.09 -12.92 2.74
CA ARG A 37 3.23 -11.60 2.11
C ARG A 37 4.63 -10.99 2.24
N ILE A 38 5.64 -11.79 2.58
CA ILE A 38 7.03 -11.33 2.62
C ILE A 38 7.58 -11.33 1.19
N PRO A 39 8.21 -10.23 0.73
CA PRO A 39 8.84 -10.20 -0.58
C PRO A 39 9.99 -11.22 -0.67
N TRP A 40 10.05 -11.94 -1.78
CA TRP A 40 11.14 -12.84 -2.11
C TRP A 40 12.17 -12.15 -3.02
N GLU A 41 13.43 -12.55 -2.88
CA GLU A 41 14.44 -12.24 -3.88
C GLU A 41 14.09 -12.97 -5.18
N VAL A 42 14.00 -12.22 -6.28
CA VAL A 42 13.72 -12.74 -7.61
C VAL A 42 14.72 -12.19 -8.61
N ARG A 43 15.06 -13.00 -9.61
CA ARG A 43 15.89 -12.56 -10.75
C ARG A 43 15.00 -12.37 -11.97
N PRO A 44 14.69 -11.13 -12.37
CA PRO A 44 13.89 -10.87 -13.55
C PRO A 44 14.70 -11.10 -14.82
N GLN A 45 14.10 -11.78 -15.78
CA GLN A 45 14.59 -11.91 -17.14
C GLN A 45 13.49 -11.43 -18.08
N LEU A 46 13.77 -10.35 -18.80
CA LEU A 46 12.82 -9.74 -19.74
C LEU A 46 13.18 -10.14 -21.17
N ASN A 47 12.26 -10.83 -21.83
CA ASN A 47 12.34 -11.21 -23.24
C ASN A 47 11.24 -10.49 -24.03
N GLU A 48 11.22 -10.63 -25.36
CA GLU A 48 10.17 -10.04 -26.20
C GLU A 48 8.78 -10.58 -25.84
N GLY A 49 7.99 -9.78 -25.11
CA GLY A 49 6.62 -10.12 -24.71
C GLY A 49 6.50 -11.13 -23.57
N GLU A 50 7.60 -11.51 -22.91
CA GLU A 50 7.59 -12.44 -21.77
C GLU A 50 8.52 -11.98 -20.65
N LEU A 51 8.01 -11.98 -19.41
CA LEU A 51 8.73 -11.71 -18.18
C LEU A 51 8.87 -13.03 -17.43
N VAL A 52 10.10 -13.42 -17.14
CA VAL A 52 10.41 -14.62 -16.36
C VAL A 52 11.00 -14.18 -15.01
N LEU A 53 10.43 -14.69 -13.93
CA LEU A 53 10.91 -14.46 -12.57
C LEU A 53 11.42 -15.77 -12.01
N VAL A 54 12.72 -15.82 -11.73
CA VAL A 54 13.38 -16.99 -11.12
C VAL A 54 13.58 -16.73 -9.63
N ARG A 55 13.17 -17.69 -8.79
CA ARG A 55 13.30 -17.69 -7.33
C ARG A 55 13.89 -19.03 -6.85
N SER A 56 14.20 -19.14 -5.56
CA SER A 56 14.80 -20.35 -4.97
C SER A 56 13.80 -21.39 -4.45
N CYS A 57 12.49 -21.15 -4.57
CA CYS A 57 11.43 -22.04 -4.09
C CYS A 57 10.35 -22.24 -5.17
N SER A 58 9.57 -23.32 -5.08
CA SER A 58 8.47 -23.61 -6.02
C SER A 58 7.07 -23.31 -5.43
N ASP A 59 7.01 -22.60 -4.31
CA ASP A 59 5.75 -22.26 -3.65
C ASP A 59 4.91 -21.33 -4.53
N SER A 60 3.58 -21.40 -4.38
CA SER A 60 2.70 -20.48 -5.09
C SER A 60 2.94 -19.04 -4.63
N ALA A 61 2.87 -18.09 -5.57
CA ALA A 61 3.24 -16.70 -5.32
C ALA A 61 2.26 -15.73 -5.97
N ALA A 62 2.19 -14.51 -5.42
CA ALA A 62 1.60 -13.37 -6.11
C ALA A 62 2.72 -12.50 -6.69
N LEU A 63 2.57 -12.10 -7.95
CA LEU A 63 3.44 -11.11 -8.60
C LEU A 63 2.96 -9.71 -8.28
N HIS A 64 3.88 -8.84 -7.85
CA HIS A 64 3.71 -7.40 -7.73
C HIS A 64 4.58 -6.71 -8.76
N ILE A 65 3.99 -5.83 -9.58
CA ILE A 65 4.70 -5.12 -10.65
C ILE A 65 4.10 -3.73 -10.85
N PRO A 66 4.91 -2.70 -11.14
CA PRO A 66 4.38 -1.43 -11.65
C PRO A 66 3.59 -1.67 -12.94
N TRP A 67 2.45 -1.01 -13.09
CA TRP A 67 1.60 -1.15 -14.26
C TRP A 67 0.94 0.19 -14.58
N HIS A 68 1.05 0.64 -15.82
CA HIS A 68 0.40 1.89 -16.23
C HIS A 68 -1.08 1.65 -16.49
N VAL A 69 -1.93 2.33 -15.74
CA VAL A 69 -3.39 2.29 -15.87
C VAL A 69 -3.91 3.66 -16.27
N GLU A 70 -4.72 3.70 -17.32
CA GLU A 70 -5.37 4.93 -17.77
C GLU A 70 -6.19 5.58 -16.65
N GLY A 71 -5.97 6.89 -16.43
CA GLY A 71 -6.61 7.66 -15.36
C GLY A 71 -5.97 7.50 -13.97
N HIS A 72 -5.08 6.52 -13.76
CA HIS A 72 -4.43 6.24 -12.47
C HIS A 72 -2.90 6.36 -12.51
N GLY A 73 -2.31 6.44 -13.70
CA GLY A 73 -0.86 6.55 -13.87
C GLY A 73 -0.15 5.22 -13.64
N LEU A 74 1.11 5.27 -13.19
CA LEU A 74 1.90 4.09 -12.85
C LEU A 74 1.59 3.67 -11.41
N VAL A 75 0.97 2.49 -11.24
CA VAL A 75 0.59 1.94 -9.93
C VAL A 75 1.12 0.51 -9.78
N THR A 76 1.45 0.10 -8.56
CA THR A 76 1.80 -1.30 -8.31
C THR A 76 0.54 -2.16 -8.25
N LEU A 77 0.43 -3.12 -9.16
CA LEU A 77 -0.64 -4.10 -9.17
C LEU A 77 -0.10 -5.47 -8.73
N SER A 78 -0.99 -6.26 -8.13
CA SER A 78 -0.70 -7.63 -7.73
C SER A 78 -1.58 -8.60 -8.51
N THR A 79 -1.02 -9.73 -8.93
CA THR A 79 -1.82 -10.89 -9.31
C THR A 79 -2.50 -11.51 -8.08
N GLY A 80 -3.39 -12.47 -8.29
CA GLY A 80 -3.70 -13.43 -7.23
C GLY A 80 -2.53 -14.39 -6.99
N THR A 81 -2.65 -15.28 -6.01
CA THR A 81 -1.71 -16.39 -5.83
C THR A 81 -1.77 -17.32 -7.05
N LEU A 82 -0.59 -17.66 -7.58
CA LEU A 82 -0.39 -18.45 -8.78
C LEU A 82 0.61 -19.58 -8.49
N MET A 83 0.33 -20.77 -8.99
CA MET A 83 1.24 -21.91 -8.89
C MET A 83 2.36 -21.82 -9.94
N GLU A 84 3.47 -22.48 -9.68
CA GLU A 84 4.45 -22.73 -10.73
C GLU A 84 3.88 -23.69 -11.79
N ARG A 85 4.05 -23.36 -13.06
CA ARG A 85 3.65 -24.18 -14.20
C ARG A 85 4.46 -23.83 -15.45
N ASP A 86 4.47 -24.74 -16.42
CA ASP A 86 5.21 -24.56 -17.67
C ASP A 86 4.58 -23.49 -18.58
N GLU A 87 3.25 -23.43 -18.63
CA GLU A 87 2.54 -22.45 -19.45
C GLU A 87 2.61 -21.04 -18.86
N PRO A 88 3.03 -20.04 -19.63
CA PRO A 88 3.06 -18.67 -19.13
C PRO A 88 1.66 -18.17 -18.78
N TYR A 89 1.59 -17.33 -17.75
CA TYR A 89 0.39 -16.58 -17.40
C TYR A 89 0.20 -15.38 -18.33
N HIS A 90 -1.04 -14.95 -18.53
CA HIS A 90 -1.32 -13.72 -19.27
C HIS A 90 -1.40 -12.55 -18.29
N LEU A 91 -0.36 -11.71 -18.27
CA LEU A 91 -0.15 -10.73 -17.21
C LEU A 91 -1.34 -9.78 -17.01
N PRO A 92 -1.91 -9.13 -18.06
CA PRO A 92 -3.05 -8.23 -17.84
C PRO A 92 -4.27 -8.94 -17.23
N LEU A 93 -4.53 -10.19 -17.66
CA LEU A 93 -5.63 -11.00 -17.13
C LEU A 93 -5.42 -11.32 -15.65
N GLU A 94 -4.21 -11.74 -15.27
CA GLU A 94 -3.90 -12.08 -13.88
C GLU A 94 -3.86 -10.87 -12.96
N LEU A 95 -3.41 -9.71 -13.44
CA LEU A 95 -3.49 -8.44 -12.72
C LEU A 95 -4.95 -8.01 -12.52
N ALA A 96 -5.80 -8.16 -13.54
CA ALA A 96 -7.23 -7.91 -13.43
C ALA A 96 -7.88 -8.83 -12.39
N ARG A 97 -7.59 -10.14 -12.43
CA ARG A 97 -8.08 -11.12 -11.46
C ARG A 97 -7.65 -10.77 -10.04
N GLY A 98 -6.37 -10.49 -9.85
CA GLY A 98 -5.79 -10.14 -8.55
C GLY A 98 -6.41 -8.89 -7.97
N LYS A 99 -6.47 -7.80 -8.76
CA LYS A 99 -7.01 -6.52 -8.29
C LYS A 99 -8.51 -6.60 -7.99
N LEU A 100 -9.28 -7.30 -8.82
CA LEU A 100 -10.72 -7.49 -8.61
C LEU A 100 -11.00 -8.32 -7.36
N CYS A 101 -10.25 -9.41 -7.14
CA CYS A 101 -10.35 -10.19 -5.91
C CYS A 101 -9.99 -9.36 -4.68
N GLN A 102 -8.93 -8.56 -4.74
CA GLN A 102 -8.53 -7.67 -3.65
C GLN A 102 -9.66 -6.70 -3.25
N LEU A 103 -10.26 -6.02 -4.24
CA LEU A 103 -11.36 -5.09 -3.96
C LEU A 103 -12.58 -5.79 -3.37
N ARG A 104 -12.98 -6.94 -3.93
CA ARG A 104 -14.15 -7.69 -3.44
C ARG A 104 -13.98 -8.13 -1.99
N ASN A 105 -12.80 -8.62 -1.63
CA ASN A 105 -12.50 -9.00 -0.25
C ASN A 105 -12.52 -7.78 0.68
N GLN A 106 -11.88 -6.67 0.27
CA GLN A 106 -11.85 -5.46 1.10
C GLN A 106 -13.24 -4.87 1.31
N LEU A 107 -14.08 -4.87 0.28
CA LEU A 107 -15.47 -4.41 0.36
C LEU A 107 -16.26 -5.28 1.35
N ALA A 108 -16.18 -6.60 1.24
CA ALA A 108 -16.89 -7.51 2.15
C ALA A 108 -16.43 -7.34 3.60
N GLU A 109 -15.12 -7.20 3.84
CA GLU A 109 -14.57 -6.93 5.17
C GLU A 109 -15.10 -5.61 5.75
N TRP A 110 -15.08 -4.53 4.97
CA TRP A 110 -15.53 -3.21 5.42
C TRP A 110 -17.03 -3.12 5.61
N GLU A 111 -17.81 -3.76 4.75
CA GLU A 111 -19.26 -3.88 4.91
C GLU A 111 -19.59 -4.63 6.21
N MET A 112 -18.87 -5.70 6.52
CA MET A 112 -19.01 -6.42 7.79
C MET A 112 -18.64 -5.56 9.02
N MET A 113 -17.72 -4.61 8.87
CA MET A 113 -17.40 -3.60 9.90
C MET A 113 -18.45 -2.47 10.00
N GLY A 114 -19.51 -2.49 9.18
CA GLY A 114 -20.59 -1.51 9.21
C GLY A 114 -20.38 -0.30 8.31
N VAL A 115 -19.40 -0.35 7.39
CA VAL A 115 -19.18 0.71 6.41
C VAL A 115 -20.31 0.70 5.40
N LYS A 116 -20.98 1.85 5.22
CA LYS A 116 -22.01 2.02 4.20
C LYS A 116 -21.35 2.15 2.83
N VAL A 117 -21.47 1.12 1.99
CA VAL A 117 -20.91 1.12 0.63
C VAL A 117 -21.74 2.01 -0.29
N PRO A 118 -21.15 2.99 -0.99
CA PRO A 118 -21.88 3.79 -1.98
C PRO A 118 -22.38 2.94 -3.15
N GLU A 119 -23.60 3.20 -3.64
CA GLU A 119 -24.21 2.45 -4.75
C GLU A 119 -23.35 2.44 -6.02
N ASP A 120 -22.73 3.56 -6.35
CA ASP A 120 -21.83 3.70 -7.51
C ASP A 120 -20.60 2.78 -7.43
N VAL A 121 -20.09 2.48 -6.22
CA VAL A 121 -19.02 1.49 -6.03
C VAL A 121 -19.50 0.11 -6.46
N THR A 122 -20.71 -0.28 -6.04
CA THR A 122 -21.33 -1.57 -6.37
C THR A 122 -21.61 -1.69 -7.87
N VAL A 123 -22.13 -0.63 -8.51
CA VAL A 123 -22.40 -0.60 -9.96
C VAL A 123 -21.11 -0.78 -10.75
N LYS A 124 -20.07 0.01 -10.45
CA LYS A 124 -18.77 -0.08 -11.14
C LYS A 124 -18.08 -1.43 -10.89
N LEU A 125 -18.20 -2.00 -9.70
CA LEU A 125 -17.66 -3.33 -9.39
C LEU A 125 -18.35 -4.42 -10.23
N GLN A 126 -19.68 -4.35 -10.39
CA GLN A 126 -20.41 -5.27 -11.27
C GLN A 126 -19.98 -5.13 -12.74
N GLU A 127 -19.72 -3.89 -13.19
CA GLU A 127 -19.19 -3.65 -14.53
C GLU A 127 -17.78 -4.23 -14.70
N ALA A 128 -16.88 -4.02 -13.72
CA ALA A 128 -15.54 -4.60 -13.70
C ALA A 128 -15.59 -6.13 -13.78
N MET A 129 -16.50 -6.77 -13.01
CA MET A 129 -16.74 -8.21 -13.06
C MET A 129 -17.24 -8.68 -14.42
N ARG A 130 -18.08 -7.89 -15.11
CA ARG A 130 -18.56 -8.20 -16.46
C ARG A 130 -17.43 -8.12 -17.48
N CYS A 131 -16.60 -7.07 -17.43
CA CYS A 131 -15.40 -6.94 -18.26
C CYS A 131 -14.44 -8.11 -18.03
N PHE A 132 -14.17 -8.46 -16.77
CA PHE A 132 -13.30 -9.59 -16.44
C PHE A 132 -13.88 -10.93 -16.94
N SER A 133 -15.18 -11.17 -16.74
CA SER A 133 -15.85 -12.38 -17.27
C SER A 133 -15.71 -12.50 -18.79
N ARG A 134 -15.83 -11.39 -19.53
CA ARG A 134 -15.58 -11.38 -20.99
C ARG A 134 -14.11 -11.63 -21.32
N CYS A 135 -13.18 -11.01 -20.59
CA CYS A 135 -11.74 -11.21 -20.75
C CYS A 135 -11.35 -12.70 -20.67
N VAL A 136 -11.89 -13.42 -19.67
CA VAL A 136 -11.60 -14.85 -19.45
C VAL A 136 -12.19 -15.74 -20.54
N ALA A 137 -13.31 -15.34 -21.15
CA ALA A 137 -14.00 -16.10 -22.20
C ALA A 137 -13.41 -15.90 -23.61
N LEU A 138 -12.55 -14.90 -23.79
CA LEU A 138 -11.84 -14.63 -25.05
C LEU A 138 -10.53 -15.43 -25.12
N ASP A 139 -9.93 -15.50 -26.30
CA ASP A 139 -8.58 -16.06 -26.46
C ASP A 139 -7.58 -15.25 -25.63
N HIS A 140 -6.89 -15.90 -24.69
CA HIS A 140 -6.01 -15.21 -23.75
C HIS A 140 -4.84 -14.55 -24.47
N GLY A 141 -4.62 -13.27 -24.17
CA GLY A 141 -3.58 -12.46 -24.83
C GLY A 141 -3.98 -11.88 -26.19
N SER A 142 -5.18 -12.18 -26.71
CA SER A 142 -5.76 -11.44 -27.84
C SER A 142 -5.93 -9.95 -27.48
N ALA A 143 -5.92 -9.08 -28.49
CA ALA A 143 -6.12 -7.64 -28.28
C ALA A 143 -7.44 -7.32 -27.55
N GLU A 144 -8.51 -8.08 -27.83
CA GLU A 144 -9.79 -7.90 -27.14
C GLU A 144 -9.73 -8.37 -25.68
N SER A 145 -9.09 -9.52 -25.39
CA SER A 145 -8.89 -10.00 -24.02
C SER A 145 -8.09 -8.99 -23.20
N VAL A 146 -7.01 -8.46 -23.77
CA VAL A 146 -6.17 -7.42 -23.14
C VAL A 146 -6.99 -6.16 -22.87
N ALA A 147 -7.76 -5.66 -23.85
CA ALA A 147 -8.60 -4.48 -23.66
C ALA A 147 -9.65 -4.67 -22.54
N MET A 148 -10.27 -5.85 -22.47
CA MET A 148 -11.21 -6.19 -21.41
C MET A 148 -10.54 -6.30 -20.04
N ALA A 149 -9.30 -6.81 -19.98
CA ALA A 149 -8.51 -6.85 -18.75
C ALA A 149 -8.16 -5.44 -18.24
N GLU A 150 -7.66 -4.57 -19.11
CA GLU A 150 -7.31 -3.19 -18.77
C GLU A 150 -8.54 -2.40 -18.30
N GLN A 151 -9.68 -2.56 -18.98
CA GLN A 151 -10.95 -1.96 -18.55
C GLN A 151 -11.40 -2.48 -17.19
N ALA A 152 -11.27 -3.79 -16.92
CA ALA A 152 -11.59 -4.36 -15.62
C ALA A 152 -10.68 -3.80 -14.52
N ILE A 153 -9.37 -3.66 -14.77
CA ILE A 153 -8.41 -3.04 -13.85
C ILE A 153 -8.80 -1.60 -13.54
N ARG A 154 -9.08 -0.79 -14.57
CA ARG A 154 -9.45 0.62 -14.42
C ARG A 154 -10.72 0.77 -13.59
N LEU A 155 -11.80 0.06 -13.94
CA LEU A 155 -13.06 0.12 -13.18
C LEU A 155 -12.88 -0.36 -11.74
N THR A 156 -12.04 -1.38 -11.51
CA THR A 156 -11.73 -1.85 -10.16
C THR A 156 -10.98 -0.79 -9.35
N LEU A 157 -10.05 -0.07 -9.96
CA LEU A 157 -9.34 1.02 -9.30
C LEU A 157 -10.29 2.20 -9.01
N ASP A 158 -11.13 2.60 -9.97
CA ASP A 158 -12.14 3.64 -9.78
C ASP A 158 -13.03 3.33 -8.56
N SER A 159 -13.53 2.09 -8.47
CA SER A 159 -14.30 1.61 -7.32
C SER A 159 -13.48 1.59 -6.02
N ALA A 160 -12.22 1.16 -6.06
CA ALA A 160 -11.36 1.07 -4.89
C ALA A 160 -11.07 2.45 -4.27
N PHE A 161 -10.78 3.47 -5.09
CA PHE A 161 -10.56 4.83 -4.61
C PHE A 161 -11.82 5.40 -3.94
N GLN A 162 -12.99 5.19 -4.54
CA GLN A 162 -14.25 5.67 -3.98
C GLN A 162 -14.62 4.94 -2.68
N LEU A 163 -14.39 3.62 -2.62
CA LEU A 163 -14.61 2.83 -1.41
C LEU A 163 -13.67 3.29 -0.27
N ALA A 164 -12.38 3.51 -0.56
CA ALA A 164 -11.40 4.01 0.41
C ALA A 164 -11.74 5.42 0.92
N ALA A 165 -12.20 6.31 0.03
CA ALA A 165 -12.66 7.63 0.41
C ALA A 165 -13.89 7.56 1.33
N SER A 166 -14.87 6.71 1.00
CA SER A 166 -16.07 6.51 1.82
C SER A 166 -15.75 5.93 3.20
N TYR A 167 -14.88 4.92 3.26
CA TYR A 167 -14.37 4.37 4.52
C TYR A 167 -13.72 5.46 5.38
N SER A 168 -12.82 6.25 4.78
CA SER A 168 -12.09 7.30 5.50
C SER A 168 -13.03 8.36 6.07
N GLN A 169 -14.01 8.79 5.29
CA GLN A 169 -15.02 9.76 5.73
C GLN A 169 -15.87 9.22 6.88
N GLN A 170 -16.35 7.98 6.79
CA GLN A 170 -17.16 7.36 7.83
C GLN A 170 -16.37 7.11 9.11
N ALA A 171 -15.15 6.56 8.99
CA ALA A 171 -14.28 6.31 10.14
C ALA A 171 -13.90 7.61 10.86
N LEU A 172 -13.62 8.70 10.12
CA LEU A 172 -13.40 10.02 10.72
C LEU A 172 -14.67 10.60 11.34
N GLY A 173 -15.82 10.43 10.68
CA GLY A 173 -17.12 10.86 11.20
C GLY A 173 -17.46 10.22 12.54
N THR A 174 -17.30 8.90 12.64
CA THR A 174 -17.50 8.15 13.90
C THR A 174 -16.56 8.63 14.99
N ARG A 175 -15.26 8.84 14.69
CA ARG A 175 -14.30 9.36 15.68
C ARG A 175 -14.66 10.77 16.16
N ARG A 176 -15.11 11.64 15.26
CA ARG A 176 -15.56 13.00 15.61
C ARG A 176 -16.85 13.02 16.44
N GLN A 177 -17.72 12.03 16.27
CA GLN A 177 -18.95 11.91 17.07
C GLN A 177 -18.71 11.27 18.43
N ALA A 178 -17.70 10.41 18.55
CA ALA A 178 -17.39 9.69 19.79
C ALA A 178 -16.74 10.55 20.88
N ALA A 179 -16.23 11.74 20.53
CA ALA A 179 -15.57 12.62 21.48
C ALA A 179 -15.85 14.10 21.16
N ASP A 180 -16.15 14.89 22.19
CA ASP A 180 -16.34 16.35 22.07
C ASP A 180 -15.06 17.08 21.62
N ARG A 181 -13.89 16.45 21.84
CA ARG A 181 -12.56 16.86 21.36
C ARG A 181 -11.94 15.74 20.53
N PHE A 182 -11.24 16.10 19.46
CA PHE A 182 -10.57 15.13 18.59
C PHE A 182 -9.52 14.34 19.39
N PRO A 183 -9.60 12.99 19.49
CA PRO A 183 -8.80 12.21 20.44
C PRO A 183 -7.41 11.88 19.86
N VAL A 184 -6.70 12.88 19.39
CA VAL A 184 -5.29 12.77 19.01
C VAL A 184 -4.53 13.87 19.72
N LEU A 185 -3.36 13.51 20.21
CA LEU A 185 -2.44 14.44 20.81
C LEU A 185 -1.81 15.26 19.68
N LEU A 186 -2.03 16.56 19.70
CA LEU A 186 -1.31 17.52 18.89
C LEU A 186 -0.35 18.24 19.83
N GLY A 187 0.94 17.88 19.72
CA GLY A 187 1.97 18.46 20.57
C GLY A 187 3.09 19.15 19.81
N ALA A 188 3.77 20.03 20.52
CA ALA A 188 4.98 20.70 20.06
C ALA A 188 6.12 20.50 21.08
N ASP A 189 7.33 20.56 20.56
CA ASP A 189 8.55 20.53 21.36
C ASP A 189 8.77 21.88 22.04
N LEU A 190 9.03 21.87 23.35
CA LEU A 190 9.25 23.09 24.13
C LEU A 190 10.67 23.67 23.97
N GLY A 191 11.59 22.93 23.34
CA GLY A 191 12.98 23.31 23.18
C GLY A 191 13.68 23.53 24.52
N GLU A 192 14.56 24.52 24.56
CA GLU A 192 15.47 24.75 25.69
C GLU A 192 14.90 25.70 26.77
N THR A 193 13.67 26.18 26.61
CA THR A 193 13.09 27.20 27.50
C THR A 193 11.65 26.93 27.89
N VAL A 194 11.23 27.47 29.02
CA VAL A 194 9.80 27.51 29.39
C VAL A 194 9.12 28.62 28.57
N PRO A 195 7.98 28.35 27.91
CA PRO A 195 7.23 29.38 27.20
C PRO A 195 6.91 30.59 28.08
N ASP A 196 7.10 31.80 27.54
CA ASP A 196 6.63 33.03 28.18
C ASP A 196 5.09 33.15 28.13
N GLU A 197 4.49 34.18 28.71
CA GLU A 197 3.02 34.33 28.74
C GLU A 197 2.39 34.35 27.35
N ARG A 198 3.05 35.00 26.38
CA ARG A 198 2.54 35.09 25.01
C ARG A 198 2.62 33.74 24.31
N ALA A 199 3.77 33.07 24.42
CA ALA A 199 3.98 31.74 23.87
C ALA A 199 3.06 30.71 24.55
N THR A 200 2.80 30.85 25.85
CA THR A 200 1.87 29.98 26.61
C THR A 200 0.46 30.09 26.05
N ALA A 201 -0.05 31.31 25.86
CA ALA A 201 -1.38 31.51 25.29
C ALA A 201 -1.49 30.89 23.88
N SER A 202 -0.51 31.14 23.01
CA SER A 202 -0.49 30.55 21.66
C SER A 202 -0.31 29.04 21.66
N PHE A 203 0.47 28.49 22.60
CA PHE A 203 0.70 27.04 22.71
C PHE A 203 -0.57 26.33 23.15
N SER A 204 -1.20 26.77 24.25
CA SER A 204 -2.41 26.15 24.80
C SER A 204 -3.65 26.30 23.89
N GLU A 205 -3.65 27.29 23.00
CA GLU A 205 -4.67 27.41 21.95
C GLU A 205 -4.48 26.37 20.83
N ALA A 206 -3.23 26.05 20.49
CA ALA A 206 -2.89 25.21 19.35
C ALA A 206 -2.64 23.73 19.69
N PHE A 207 -2.14 23.43 20.88
CA PHE A 207 -1.64 22.11 21.30
C PHE A 207 -2.33 21.64 22.57
N ASP A 208 -2.55 20.34 22.68
CA ASP A 208 -3.10 19.66 23.86
C ASP A 208 -2.10 18.69 24.50
N THR A 209 -0.85 18.71 24.05
CA THR A 209 0.27 17.93 24.57
C THR A 209 1.56 18.71 24.35
N ALA A 210 2.57 18.47 25.17
CA ALA A 210 3.91 19.02 24.95
C ALA A 210 4.98 17.94 24.99
N ASN A 211 6.00 18.06 24.15
CA ASN A 211 7.22 17.26 24.27
C ASN A 211 8.24 18.03 25.11
N VAL A 212 8.63 17.47 26.25
CA VAL A 212 9.69 18.01 27.12
C VAL A 212 11.01 17.33 26.71
N PRO A 213 11.95 18.06 26.08
CA PRO A 213 13.22 17.47 25.70
C PRO A 213 14.08 17.18 26.94
N VAL A 214 14.53 15.93 27.06
CA VAL A 214 15.42 15.45 28.14
C VAL A 214 16.74 15.04 27.51
N LEU A 215 17.58 16.03 27.19
CA LEU A 215 18.82 15.82 26.43
C LEU A 215 20.02 15.58 27.37
N TRP A 216 20.68 14.43 27.22
CA TRP A 216 21.81 14.04 28.08
C TRP A 216 22.92 15.10 28.14
N ARG A 217 23.24 15.71 26.99
CA ARG A 217 24.26 16.76 26.86
C ARG A 217 23.97 18.02 27.68
N GLU A 218 22.71 18.26 28.05
CA GLU A 218 22.27 19.42 28.84
C GLU A 218 22.08 19.06 30.30
N ILE A 219 21.68 17.82 30.58
CA ILE A 219 21.41 17.32 31.93
C ILE A 219 22.70 16.97 32.67
N GLU A 220 23.68 16.35 31.99
CA GLU A 220 24.94 15.94 32.61
C GLU A 220 26.10 16.47 31.76
N GLN A 221 26.39 17.77 31.90
CA GLN A 221 27.52 18.41 31.22
C GLN A 221 28.87 17.96 31.80
N ASP A 222 28.90 17.75 33.11
CA ASP A 222 30.01 17.19 33.86
C ASP A 222 29.57 15.86 34.49
N GLN A 223 30.43 14.85 34.41
CA GLN A 223 30.14 13.51 34.93
C GLN A 223 29.65 13.58 36.40
N GLU A 224 28.53 12.91 36.67
CA GLU A 224 27.86 12.83 37.97
C GLU A 224 27.30 14.16 38.50
N GLN A 225 27.27 15.22 37.67
CA GLN A 225 26.63 16.50 37.99
C GLN A 225 25.38 16.69 37.13
N TYR A 226 24.21 16.48 37.75
CA TYR A 226 22.93 16.57 37.05
C TYR A 226 22.26 17.94 37.22
N CYS A 227 21.82 18.53 36.11
CA CYS A 227 21.02 19.74 36.04
C CYS A 227 19.65 19.44 35.44
N TRP A 228 18.60 19.47 36.26
CA TRP A 228 17.22 19.18 35.86
C TRP A 228 16.33 20.43 35.75
N ASP A 229 16.90 21.61 35.96
CA ASP A 229 16.18 22.87 36.14
C ASP A 229 15.20 23.19 35.00
N ILE A 230 15.61 23.00 33.74
CA ILE A 230 14.77 23.30 32.58
C ILE A 230 13.66 22.25 32.40
N PRO A 231 13.96 20.93 32.30
CA PRO A 231 12.93 19.90 32.22
C PRO A 231 11.90 19.97 33.35
N ASP A 232 12.35 20.18 34.60
CA ASP A 232 11.45 20.25 35.75
C ASP A 232 10.49 21.45 35.65
N ARG A 233 11.00 22.61 35.23
CA ARG A 233 10.15 23.80 35.02
C ARG A 233 9.21 23.62 33.84
N GLN A 234 9.62 22.95 32.77
CA GLN A 234 8.77 22.65 31.62
C GLN A 234 7.66 21.66 31.99
N ILE A 235 7.97 20.59 32.75
CA ILE A 235 6.97 19.64 33.27
C ILE A 235 5.97 20.35 34.18
N ALA A 236 6.45 21.19 35.10
CA ALA A 236 5.60 21.98 35.98
C ALA A 236 4.69 22.92 35.18
N TRP A 237 5.20 23.54 34.12
CA TRP A 237 4.43 24.37 33.21
C TRP A 237 3.35 23.57 32.46
N CYS A 238 3.66 22.37 31.95
CA CYS A 238 2.68 21.49 31.30
C CYS A 238 1.52 21.14 32.25
N GLN A 239 1.86 20.73 33.48
CA GLN A 239 0.87 20.38 34.51
C GLN A 239 -0.06 21.55 34.85
N GLN A 240 0.47 22.78 34.94
CA GLN A 240 -0.31 23.98 35.21
C GLN A 240 -1.27 24.35 34.07
N ASN A 241 -0.94 23.98 32.83
CA ASN A 241 -1.72 24.30 31.64
C ASN A 241 -2.61 23.14 31.15
N GLY A 242 -2.59 21.99 31.83
CA GLY A 242 -3.41 20.82 31.47
C GLY A 242 -2.93 20.09 30.21
N LEU A 243 -1.61 20.07 29.99
CA LEU A 243 -0.90 19.38 28.91
C LEU A 243 -0.24 18.09 29.39
#